data_AF-A0A7J6BQ94-F1
#
_entry.id   AF-A0A7J6BQ94-F1
#
_cell.length_a   1.000
_cell.length_b   1.000
_cell.length_c   1.000
_cell.angle_alpha   90.00
_cell.angle_beta   90.00
_cell.angle_gamma   90.00
#
_symmetry.space_group_name_H-M   'P 1'
#
loop_
_entity.id
_entity.type
_entity.pdbx_description
1 polymer ?
#
loop_
_entity_poly.entity_id
_entity_poly.type
_entity_poly.pdbx_seq_one_letter_code
_entity_poly.pdbx_strand_id
1 'polypeptide(L)'
;MSEDSTAFLLIYIITFLIGFPNAMLAFCSCIRKIQRKPVPIDMFMLNLAVSDLFFLTFLPLKMKEAADNMSWSMPRVLCRFSVIVFFAPLYSSSLFLAAISAERYVCVAFPFKYKSPKRQWWKLLVFRAFVVSTLSRVQLLEDFLKEPSDEFLELFTKDQLLQLASHYDITITSSEERLKDSVKDIIRDVLIDNGVLNVTPVSFQPMIAPSSEAVIQLRLEELQEEPLEAGRGNASRGCPLVKMLLYTEVTRYLDFKVIEGSFVYKGGKIHKVPCTETETHNSDLMGMFDKRRFRKFMSFVLNFEENDPRTYHDMDPHRTTMRDVFRHFDLGDDVVEVTGHALALHVNDDYLEQPCLMTINRIKLYSESLARYSLSPFLYPLFGLGELPQGFVRLSAIYGNSYLLNRRVDEILMENGRVAAVRSEGEVFRCKQLICDPSYMPERVKKVGRVIRVICLLNHPIKNTHDANSCQIVIPQTHLNRKSDIYICLLSFAHNVAAEGKYMAVVSTMVETCNPEKEVQPGLALLEPIMEKFVSVSNLMVPTDDGRRSQIFVSRSYDHTPHFQTETDDILDLYRRVTGSEFTFRNPRDADADSDD
;
A
#
# COMPACT_ATOMS: atom_id res chain seq x y z
N MET A 1 26.53 -22.90 42.48
CA MET A 1 26.10 -21.84 41.53
C MET A 1 24.59 -21.89 41.46
N SER A 2 23.87 -20.77 41.63
CA SER A 2 22.40 -20.79 41.49
C SER A 2 22.01 -21.06 40.03
N GLU A 3 20.82 -21.61 39.80
CA GLU A 3 20.32 -21.89 38.43
C GLU A 3 20.30 -20.60 37.59
N ASP A 4 19.87 -19.47 38.18
CA ASP A 4 19.84 -18.16 37.53
C ASP A 4 21.23 -17.67 37.14
N SER A 5 22.24 -17.81 38.02
CA SER A 5 23.62 -17.40 37.74
C SER A 5 24.20 -18.18 36.55
N THR A 6 23.81 -19.44 36.41
CA THR A 6 24.23 -20.32 35.31
C THR A 6 23.60 -19.89 33.98
N ALA A 7 22.32 -19.50 34.01
CA ALA A 7 21.62 -18.98 32.84
C ALA A 7 22.22 -17.66 32.35
N PHE A 8 22.47 -16.69 33.25
CA PHE A 8 23.11 -15.42 32.89
C PHE A 8 24.51 -15.61 32.30
N LEU A 9 25.30 -16.50 32.89
CA LEU A 9 26.64 -16.83 32.39
C LEU A 9 26.59 -17.39 30.96
N LEU A 10 25.67 -18.32 30.68
CA LEU A 10 25.50 -18.88 29.34
C LEU A 10 25.09 -17.82 28.31
N ILE A 11 24.14 -16.94 28.67
CA ILE A 11 23.68 -15.86 27.79
C ILE A 11 24.84 -14.91 27.45
N TYR A 12 25.64 -14.50 28.44
CA TYR A 12 26.79 -13.64 28.18
C TYR A 12 27.83 -14.32 27.30
N ILE A 13 28.14 -15.60 27.53
CA ILE A 13 29.10 -16.36 26.72
C ILE A 13 28.63 -16.45 25.26
N ILE A 14 27.37 -16.80 25.02
CA ILE A 14 26.80 -16.87 23.67
C ILE A 14 26.84 -15.50 23.00
N THR A 15 26.44 -14.44 23.72
CA THR A 15 26.45 -13.06 23.23
C THR A 15 27.86 -12.62 22.83
N PHE A 16 28.88 -12.97 23.61
CA PHE A 16 30.27 -12.66 23.26
C PHE A 16 30.75 -13.43 22.03
N LEU A 17 30.52 -14.74 21.98
CA LEU A 17 30.99 -15.61 20.90
C LEU A 17 30.37 -15.25 19.54
N ILE A 18 29.10 -14.84 19.51
CA ILE A 18 28.41 -14.44 18.28
C ILE A 18 28.62 -12.95 18.01
N GLY A 19 28.48 -12.11 19.03
CA GLY A 19 28.50 -10.65 18.90
C GLY A 19 29.88 -10.12 18.52
N PHE A 20 30.96 -10.61 19.15
CA PHE A 20 32.30 -10.06 18.96
C PHE A 20 32.80 -10.24 17.51
N PRO A 21 32.72 -11.43 16.87
CA PRO A 21 33.10 -11.59 15.48
C PRO A 21 32.27 -10.71 14.53
N ASN A 22 30.96 -10.62 14.75
CA ASN A 22 30.06 -9.83 13.91
C ASN A 22 30.34 -8.32 14.01
N ALA A 23 30.52 -7.80 15.22
CA ALA A 23 30.88 -6.40 15.46
C ALA A 23 32.26 -6.07 14.87
N MET A 24 33.23 -6.98 15.01
CA MET A 24 34.58 -6.84 14.43
C MET A 24 34.53 -6.79 12.90
N LEU A 25 33.74 -7.66 12.26
CA LEU A 25 33.54 -7.68 10.81
C LEU A 25 32.85 -6.41 10.31
N ALA A 26 31.83 -5.93 11.04
CA ALA A 26 31.13 -4.68 10.73
C ALA A 26 32.07 -3.47 10.83
N PHE A 27 32.89 -3.41 11.90
CA PHE A 27 33.91 -2.38 12.09
C PHE A 27 34.94 -2.38 10.95
N CYS A 28 35.51 -3.54 10.60
CA CYS A 28 36.47 -3.65 9.49
C CYS A 28 35.85 -3.25 8.14
N SER A 29 34.60 -3.65 7.88
CA SER A 29 33.88 -3.32 6.64
C SER A 29 33.58 -1.82 6.55
N CYS A 30 33.15 -1.19 7.65
CA CYS A 30 32.91 0.25 7.71
C CYS A 30 34.20 1.05 7.50
N ILE A 31 35.32 0.65 8.13
CA ILE A 31 36.62 1.30 7.92
C ILE A 31 37.05 1.22 6.46
N ARG A 32 36.98 0.03 5.84
CA ARG A 32 37.34 -0.13 4.42
C ARG A 32 36.45 0.68 3.50
N LYS A 33 35.15 0.78 3.79
CA LYS A 33 34.18 1.55 3.00
C LYS A 33 34.43 3.06 3.11
N ILE A 34 34.68 3.56 4.32
CA ILE A 34 35.02 4.97 4.57
C ILE A 34 36.33 5.37 3.89
N GLN A 35 37.34 4.49 3.89
CA GLN A 35 38.63 4.73 3.22
C GLN A 35 38.50 4.82 1.68
N ARG A 36 37.49 4.19 1.09
CA ARG A 36 37.25 4.24 -0.36
C ARG A 36 36.35 5.41 -0.77
N LYS A 37 35.22 5.59 -0.09
CA LYS A 37 34.24 6.66 -0.40
C LYS A 37 33.37 6.97 0.82
N PRO A 38 33.66 8.03 1.59
CA PRO A 38 32.93 8.32 2.82
C PRO A 38 31.53 8.88 2.52
N VAL A 39 30.49 8.12 2.91
CA VAL A 39 29.10 8.60 2.96
C VAL A 39 28.73 8.90 4.42
N PRO A 40 27.93 9.96 4.73
CA PRO A 40 27.58 10.31 6.11
C PRO A 40 27.01 9.16 6.96
N ILE A 41 26.19 8.30 6.37
CA ILE A 41 25.61 7.13 7.04
C ILE A 41 26.67 6.12 7.49
N ASP A 42 27.79 6.02 6.76
CA ASP A 42 28.87 5.09 7.09
C ASP A 42 29.63 5.55 8.34
N MET A 43 29.68 6.86 8.62
CA MET A 43 30.26 7.40 9.86
C MET A 43 29.42 7.04 11.09
N PHE A 44 28.08 7.08 10.98
CA PHE A 44 27.19 6.65 12.06
C PHE A 44 27.25 5.14 12.28
N MET A 45 27.29 4.35 11.21
CA MET A 45 27.47 2.89 11.29
C MET A 45 28.82 2.51 11.93
N LEU A 46 29.89 3.27 11.66
CA LEU A 46 31.19 3.05 12.31
C LEU A 46 31.13 3.34 13.82
N ASN A 47 30.50 4.45 14.22
CA ASN A 47 30.34 4.78 15.64
C ASN A 47 29.49 3.75 16.39
N LEU A 48 28.44 3.21 15.75
CA LEU A 48 27.65 2.11 16.28
C LEU A 48 28.51 0.85 16.47
N ALA A 49 29.29 0.46 15.46
CA ALA A 49 30.19 -0.70 15.55
C ALA A 49 31.26 -0.55 16.65
N VAL A 50 31.79 0.67 16.86
CA VAL A 50 32.72 0.97 17.96
C VAL A 50 32.06 0.84 19.33
N SER A 51 30.83 1.34 19.48
CA SER A 51 30.04 1.22 20.72
C SER A 51 29.79 -0.24 21.09
N ASP A 52 29.39 -1.05 20.11
CA ASP A 52 29.12 -2.48 20.30
C ASP A 52 30.41 -3.25 20.62
N LEU A 53 31.52 -2.95 19.94
CA LEU A 53 32.80 -3.59 20.22
C LEU A 53 33.31 -3.25 21.62
N PHE A 54 33.16 -1.99 22.05
CA PHE A 54 33.49 -1.55 23.40
C PHE A 54 32.67 -2.33 24.44
N PHE A 55 31.35 -2.42 24.29
CA PHE A 55 30.51 -3.24 25.17
C PHE A 55 30.98 -4.69 25.24
N LEU A 56 31.21 -5.32 24.09
CA LEU A 56 31.59 -6.73 24.01
C LEU A 56 32.98 -7.01 24.60
N THR A 57 33.93 -6.07 24.49
CA THR A 57 35.25 -6.22 25.13
C THR A 57 35.21 -6.25 26.66
N PHE A 58 34.22 -5.62 27.28
CA PHE A 58 34.08 -5.55 28.74
C PHE A 58 32.98 -6.47 29.30
N LEU A 59 32.20 -7.12 28.44
CA LEU A 59 31.25 -8.17 28.81
C LEU A 59 31.87 -9.29 29.68
N PRO A 60 33.15 -9.69 29.52
CA PRO A 60 33.80 -10.65 30.41
C PRO A 60 33.79 -10.27 31.91
N LEU A 61 33.70 -8.97 32.25
CA LEU A 61 33.57 -8.55 33.65
C LEU A 61 32.23 -9.00 34.26
N LYS A 62 31.15 -8.99 33.46
CA LYS A 62 29.83 -9.51 33.86
C LYS A 62 29.77 -11.03 33.87
N MET A 63 30.53 -11.69 33.00
CA MET A 63 30.70 -13.16 33.09
C MET A 63 31.36 -13.57 34.40
N LYS A 64 32.38 -12.81 34.84
CA LYS A 64 33.03 -13.06 36.13
C LYS A 64 32.07 -12.84 37.31
N GLU A 65 31.29 -11.77 37.30
CA GLU A 65 30.27 -11.51 38.32
C GLU A 65 29.21 -12.63 38.38
N ALA A 66 28.75 -13.13 37.22
CA ALA A 66 27.83 -14.25 37.15
C ALA A 66 28.46 -15.57 37.65
N ALA A 67 29.74 -15.80 37.35
CA ALA A 67 30.49 -16.96 37.85
C ALA A 67 30.67 -16.94 39.38
N ASP A 68 30.78 -15.74 39.96
CA ASP A 68 30.88 -15.51 41.41
C ASP A 68 29.49 -15.44 42.10
N ASN A 69 28.47 -16.13 41.58
CA ASN A 69 27.08 -16.12 42.10
C ASN A 69 26.46 -14.72 42.22
N MET A 70 26.70 -13.84 41.25
CA MET A 70 26.23 -12.44 41.28
C MET A 70 26.81 -11.64 42.46
N SER A 71 27.90 -12.11 43.08
CA SER A 71 28.63 -11.37 44.10
C SER A 71 29.85 -10.68 43.47
N TRP A 72 29.95 -9.36 43.64
CA TRP A 72 31.05 -8.59 43.07
C TRP A 72 32.33 -8.74 43.91
N SER A 73 33.21 -9.66 43.50
CA SER A 73 34.49 -9.95 44.17
C SER A 73 35.65 -9.02 43.79
N MET A 74 35.44 -8.14 42.80
CA MET A 74 36.47 -7.27 42.22
C MET A 74 36.54 -5.90 42.93
N PRO A 75 37.62 -5.10 42.76
CA PRO A 75 37.73 -3.76 43.33
C PRO A 75 36.51 -2.86 43.07
N ARG A 76 36.15 -2.01 44.03
CA ARG A 76 35.01 -1.05 43.93
C ARG A 76 35.09 -0.11 42.74
N VAL A 77 36.30 0.20 42.25
CA VAL A 77 36.49 1.02 41.04
C VAL A 77 35.97 0.28 39.80
N LEU A 78 36.24 -1.02 39.70
CA LEU A 78 35.75 -1.85 38.60
C LEU A 78 34.24 -2.09 38.68
N CYS A 79 33.66 -2.12 39.89
CA CYS A 79 32.20 -2.19 40.07
C CYS A 79 31.53 -0.99 39.38
N ARG A 80 31.95 0.23 39.75
CA ARG A 80 31.45 1.47 39.15
C ARG A 80 31.70 1.54 37.65
N PHE A 81 32.89 1.15 37.21
CA PHE A 81 33.23 1.11 35.80
C PHE A 81 32.37 0.11 35.01
N SER A 82 32.10 -1.08 35.57
CA SER A 82 31.31 -2.13 34.90
C SER A 82 29.85 -1.71 34.67
N VAL A 83 29.25 -0.96 35.59
CA VAL A 83 27.90 -0.41 35.44
C VAL A 83 27.89 0.61 34.30
N ILE A 84 28.88 1.51 34.26
CA ILE A 84 29.01 2.51 33.19
C ILE A 84 29.17 1.82 31.83
N VAL A 85 30.06 0.83 31.73
CA VAL A 85 30.33 0.14 30.47
C VAL A 85 29.19 -0.77 30.02
N PHE A 86 28.34 -1.24 30.93
CA PHE A 86 27.17 -2.02 30.56
C PHE A 86 26.04 -1.14 30.02
N PHE A 87 25.75 -0.01 30.67
CA PHE A 87 24.61 0.83 30.31
C PHE A 87 24.95 1.87 29.24
N ALA A 88 26.13 2.49 29.26
CA ALA A 88 26.46 3.58 28.32
C ALA A 88 26.41 3.14 26.84
N PRO A 89 26.94 1.96 26.44
CA PRO A 89 26.83 1.48 25.07
C PRO A 89 25.40 1.15 24.64
N LEU A 90 24.56 0.59 25.52
CA LEU A 90 23.15 0.28 25.20
C LEU A 90 22.35 1.55 24.83
N TYR A 91 22.53 2.61 25.62
CA TYR A 91 21.90 3.90 25.33
C TYR A 91 22.51 4.59 24.11
N SER A 92 23.84 4.50 23.96
CA SER A 92 24.58 5.01 22.80
C SER A 92 24.09 4.38 21.49
N SER A 93 23.99 3.06 21.42
CA SER A 93 23.53 2.33 20.23
C SER A 93 22.07 2.69 19.88
N SER A 94 21.20 2.86 20.88
CA SER A 94 19.81 3.31 20.68
C SER A 94 19.72 4.74 20.13
N LEU A 95 20.53 5.67 20.64
CA LEU A 95 20.60 7.05 20.14
C LEU A 95 21.20 7.13 18.73
N PHE A 96 22.19 6.29 18.40
CA PHE A 96 22.73 6.21 17.05
C PHE A 96 21.70 5.65 16.05
N LEU A 97 20.93 4.64 16.43
CA LEU A 97 19.82 4.14 15.61
C LEU A 97 18.74 5.21 15.40
N ALA A 98 18.39 5.96 16.44
CA ALA A 98 17.48 7.10 16.32
C ALA A 98 18.05 8.22 15.43
N ALA A 99 19.34 8.52 15.54
CA ALA A 99 20.02 9.51 14.70
C ALA A 99 20.11 9.07 13.24
N ILE A 100 20.36 7.79 12.95
CA ILE A 100 20.32 7.21 11.60
C ILE A 100 18.91 7.35 11.04
N SER A 101 17.89 7.08 11.86
CA SER A 101 16.48 7.17 11.46
C SER A 101 16.08 8.63 11.18
N ALA A 102 16.53 9.57 12.01
CA ALA A 102 16.32 11.01 11.83
C ALA A 102 17.09 11.56 10.62
N GLU A 103 18.32 11.10 10.36
CA GLU A 103 19.07 11.49 9.16
C GLU A 103 18.41 10.97 7.90
N ARG A 104 17.96 9.71 7.89
CA ARG A 104 17.15 9.17 6.77
C ARG A 104 15.89 10.00 6.57
N TYR A 105 15.19 10.33 7.65
CA TYR A 105 14.02 11.18 7.59
C TYR A 105 14.34 12.56 6.99
N VAL A 106 15.38 13.25 7.46
CA VAL A 106 15.75 14.59 6.96
C VAL A 106 16.26 14.54 5.51
N CYS A 107 16.99 13.50 5.13
CA CYS A 107 17.41 13.28 3.74
C CYS A 107 16.21 13.07 2.81
N VAL A 108 15.18 12.37 3.28
CA VAL A 108 13.94 12.14 2.53
C VAL A 108 13.04 13.40 2.53
N ALA A 109 12.92 14.09 3.65
CA ALA A 109 12.03 15.24 3.82
C ALA A 109 12.60 16.56 3.25
N PHE A 110 13.92 16.76 3.26
CA PHE A 110 14.56 18.04 2.89
C PHE A 110 15.88 17.90 2.08
N PRO A 111 15.84 17.33 0.86
CA PRO A 111 17.03 17.00 0.07
C PRO A 111 17.88 18.21 -0.39
N PHE A 112 17.26 19.37 -0.69
CA PHE A 112 17.98 20.55 -1.21
C PHE A 112 18.74 21.35 -0.13
N LYS A 113 18.23 21.40 1.11
CA LYS A 113 18.95 22.03 2.24
C LYS A 113 20.11 21.18 2.74
N TYR A 114 20.10 19.88 2.48
CA TYR A 114 21.13 18.93 2.90
C TYR A 114 22.43 19.04 2.09
N LYS A 115 22.40 19.54 0.84
CA LYS A 115 23.58 19.70 -0.04
C LYS A 115 24.48 20.91 0.26
N SER A 116 24.21 21.69 1.31
CA SER A 116 25.04 22.86 1.66
C SER A 116 26.33 22.46 2.39
N PRO A 117 27.53 22.84 1.89
CA PRO A 117 28.83 22.48 2.50
C PRO A 117 29.09 23.14 3.86
N LYS A 118 28.19 24.02 4.35
CA LYS A 118 28.34 24.69 5.66
C LYS A 118 27.85 23.86 6.85
N ARG A 119 27.32 22.66 6.64
CA ARG A 119 26.81 21.75 7.70
C ARG A 119 27.79 20.59 7.99
N GLN A 120 29.09 20.84 8.14
CA GLN A 120 30.00 19.87 8.77
C GLN A 120 30.00 20.00 10.31
N TRP A 121 29.69 21.20 10.82
CA TRP A 121 29.79 21.56 12.24
C TRP A 121 28.72 20.93 13.13
N TRP A 122 27.50 20.65 12.61
CA TRP A 122 26.48 19.94 13.39
C TRP A 122 26.89 18.50 13.74
N LYS A 123 27.78 17.87 12.96
CA LYS A 123 28.30 16.52 13.23
C LYS A 123 29.27 16.50 14.42
N LEU A 124 30.11 17.54 14.53
CA LEU A 124 30.93 17.83 15.70
C LEU A 124 30.07 18.20 16.92
N LEU A 125 28.95 18.89 16.70
CA LEU A 125 27.98 19.25 17.74
C LEU A 125 27.23 18.03 18.28
N VAL A 126 26.84 17.08 17.42
CA VAL A 126 26.25 15.79 17.81
C VAL A 126 27.26 14.93 18.57
N PHE A 127 28.53 14.90 18.15
CA PHE A 127 29.60 14.21 18.88
C PHE A 127 29.91 14.87 20.25
N ARG A 128 29.87 16.20 20.33
CA ARG A 128 30.01 16.92 21.61
C ARG A 128 28.77 16.73 22.50
N ALA A 129 27.56 16.72 21.93
CA ALA A 129 26.33 16.40 22.64
C ALA A 129 26.33 14.95 23.15
N PHE A 130 26.96 14.02 22.43
CA PHE A 130 27.20 12.64 22.84
C PHE A 130 28.10 12.53 24.09
N VAL A 131 29.21 13.29 24.14
CA VAL A 131 30.08 13.34 25.33
C VAL A 131 29.37 14.02 26.52
N VAL A 132 28.59 15.07 26.26
CA VAL A 132 27.87 15.80 27.31
C VAL A 132 26.69 14.99 27.86
N SER A 133 25.94 14.28 27.01
CA SER A 133 24.80 13.44 27.44
C SER A 133 25.22 12.18 28.20
N THR A 134 26.42 11.65 27.93
CA THR A 134 26.98 10.52 28.68
C THR A 134 27.51 10.96 30.05
N LEU A 135 28.07 12.18 30.14
CA LEU A 135 28.48 12.79 31.42
C LEU A 135 27.27 13.27 32.26
N SER A 136 26.23 13.82 31.64
CA SER A 136 25.07 14.38 32.37
C SER A 136 24.19 13.32 33.05
N ARG A 137 24.16 12.08 32.53
CA ARG A 137 23.39 10.99 33.16
C ARG A 137 24.10 10.32 34.33
N VAL A 138 25.41 10.56 34.50
CA VAL A 138 26.13 10.23 35.75
C VAL A 138 25.70 11.19 36.87
N GLN A 139 25.41 12.44 36.54
CA GLN A 139 24.91 13.47 37.46
C GLN A 139 23.45 13.21 37.88
N LEU A 140 22.60 12.75 36.94
CA LEU A 140 21.17 12.49 37.17
C LEU A 140 20.89 11.42 38.25
N LEU A 141 21.77 10.42 38.38
CA LEU A 141 21.67 9.40 39.44
C LEU A 141 22.06 9.97 40.82
N GLU A 142 22.96 10.95 40.84
CA GLU A 142 23.34 11.72 42.04
C GLU A 142 22.22 12.69 42.46
N ASP A 143 21.49 13.25 41.50
CA ASP A 143 20.40 14.19 41.72
C ASP A 143 19.09 13.50 42.16
N PHE A 144 18.79 12.30 41.64
CA PHE A 144 17.63 11.49 42.09
C PHE A 144 17.74 11.06 43.56
N LEU A 145 18.96 10.86 44.07
CA LEU A 145 19.21 10.61 45.49
C LEU A 145 19.00 11.85 46.37
N LYS A 146 18.86 13.05 45.78
CA LYS A 146 18.69 14.32 46.51
C LYS A 146 17.24 14.80 46.56
N GLU A 147 16.46 14.73 45.47
CA GLU A 147 15.05 15.19 45.46
C GLU A 147 14.17 14.38 44.47
N PRO A 148 13.19 13.58 44.93
CA PRO A 148 12.34 12.75 44.06
C PRO A 148 11.04 13.43 43.61
N SER A 149 10.69 13.32 42.31
CA SER A 149 9.41 13.77 41.71
C SER A 149 8.72 12.67 40.88
N ASP A 150 7.40 12.82 40.62
CA ASP A 150 6.48 11.73 40.24
C ASP A 150 6.63 11.24 38.80
N GLU A 151 7.01 12.15 37.89
CA GLU A 151 7.30 11.82 36.49
C GLU A 151 8.47 10.83 36.35
N PHE A 152 9.37 10.75 37.33
CA PHE A 152 10.48 9.80 37.28
C PHE A 152 10.02 8.36 37.44
N LEU A 153 8.93 8.08 38.17
CA LEU A 153 8.39 6.73 38.34
C LEU A 153 7.93 6.12 37.01
N GLU A 154 7.47 6.95 36.07
CA GLU A 154 7.04 6.51 34.74
C GLU A 154 8.21 5.99 33.87
N LEU A 155 9.41 6.51 34.10
CA LEU A 155 10.62 6.20 33.34
C LEU A 155 11.27 4.87 33.78
N PHE A 156 10.89 4.32 34.94
CA PHE A 156 11.46 3.07 35.44
C PHE A 156 10.80 1.85 34.79
N THR A 157 11.59 0.81 34.57
CA THR A 157 11.10 -0.51 34.21
C THR A 157 10.49 -1.21 35.44
N LYS A 158 9.63 -2.21 35.23
CA LYS A 158 8.96 -2.94 36.32
C LYS A 158 9.95 -3.51 37.34
N ASP A 159 11.06 -4.07 36.88
CA ASP A 159 12.06 -4.68 37.76
C ASP A 159 12.82 -3.63 38.58
N GLN A 160 13.04 -2.43 38.02
CA GLN A 160 13.62 -1.31 38.75
C GLN A 160 12.67 -0.77 39.83
N LEU A 161 11.37 -0.76 39.57
CA LEU A 161 10.36 -0.40 40.57
C LEU A 161 10.32 -1.41 41.72
N LEU A 162 10.44 -2.72 41.44
CA LEU A 162 10.51 -3.76 42.46
C LEU A 162 11.79 -3.65 43.32
N GLN A 163 12.93 -3.32 42.71
CA GLN A 163 14.16 -3.05 43.45
C GLN A 163 14.05 -1.79 44.33
N LEU A 164 13.39 -0.74 43.83
CA LEU A 164 13.11 0.46 44.61
C LEU A 164 12.21 0.14 45.81
N ALA A 165 11.14 -0.65 45.60
CA ALA A 165 10.25 -1.10 46.67
C ALA A 165 11.00 -1.90 47.74
N SER A 166 11.90 -2.82 47.33
CA SER A 166 12.75 -3.56 48.27
C SER A 166 13.76 -2.68 49.01
N HIS A 167 14.20 -1.55 48.42
CA HIS A 167 15.14 -0.65 49.06
C HIS A 167 14.49 0.23 50.14
N TYR A 168 13.22 0.60 49.95
CA TYR A 168 12.42 1.39 50.88
C TYR A 168 11.53 0.54 51.80
N ASP A 169 11.74 -0.79 51.86
CA ASP A 169 10.96 -1.75 52.65
C ASP A 169 9.43 -1.71 52.38
N ILE A 170 9.03 -1.43 51.14
CA ILE A 170 7.62 -1.44 50.72
C ILE A 170 7.21 -2.88 50.39
N THR A 171 6.25 -3.44 51.14
CA THR A 171 5.75 -4.80 50.95
C THR A 171 4.70 -4.87 49.84
N ILE A 172 5.04 -5.54 48.73
CA ILE A 172 4.13 -5.80 47.60
C ILE A 172 3.68 -7.27 47.65
N THR A 173 2.38 -7.53 47.54
CA THR A 173 1.87 -8.91 47.57
C THR A 173 2.03 -9.63 46.23
N SER A 174 2.17 -10.96 46.26
CA SER A 174 2.44 -11.79 45.06
C SER A 174 1.31 -11.78 44.02
N SER A 175 0.10 -11.37 44.38
CA SER A 175 -1.01 -11.15 43.44
C SER A 175 -0.88 -9.85 42.63
N GLU A 176 -0.24 -8.82 43.19
CA GLU A 176 -0.13 -7.46 42.63
C GLU A 176 1.12 -7.27 41.77
N GLU A 177 2.13 -8.12 41.96
CA GLU A 177 3.39 -8.14 41.22
C GLU A 177 3.22 -8.47 39.71
N ARG A 178 2.02 -8.80 39.23
CA ARG A 178 1.80 -9.20 37.83
C ARG A 178 1.82 -8.04 36.84
N LEU A 179 1.27 -6.87 37.18
CA LEU A 179 1.24 -5.70 36.29
C LEU A 179 2.19 -4.60 36.75
N LYS A 180 2.91 -4.00 35.79
CA LYS A 180 3.84 -2.87 36.05
C LYS A 180 3.12 -1.69 36.68
N ASP A 181 1.94 -1.35 36.17
CA ASP A 181 1.19 -0.19 36.63
C ASP A 181 0.69 -0.40 38.06
N SER A 182 0.29 -1.61 38.46
CA SER A 182 -0.10 -1.91 39.85
C SER A 182 1.07 -1.73 40.84
N VAL A 183 2.27 -2.17 40.48
CA VAL A 183 3.49 -1.96 41.31
C VAL A 183 3.85 -0.47 41.37
N LYS A 184 3.74 0.24 40.25
CA LYS A 184 3.98 1.68 40.16
C LYS A 184 3.01 2.45 41.04
N ASP A 185 1.73 2.11 40.99
CA ASP A 185 0.66 2.80 41.72
C ASP A 185 0.80 2.58 43.23
N ILE A 186 1.18 1.39 43.71
CA ILE A 186 1.47 1.14 45.14
C ILE A 186 2.66 1.99 45.63
N ILE A 187 3.75 2.04 44.86
CA ILE A 187 4.93 2.86 45.20
C ILE A 187 4.58 4.35 45.17
N ARG A 188 3.81 4.78 44.17
CA ARG A 188 3.33 6.15 44.00
C ARG A 188 2.45 6.56 45.17
N ASP A 189 1.47 5.74 45.57
CA ASP A 189 0.54 6.04 46.65
C ASP A 189 1.27 6.12 48.00
N VAL A 190 2.22 5.22 48.29
CA VAL A 190 3.07 5.29 49.49
C VAL A 190 3.92 6.56 49.50
N LEU A 191 4.44 6.98 48.34
CA LEU A 191 5.24 8.20 48.24
C LEU A 191 4.38 9.48 48.30
N ILE A 192 3.14 9.45 47.80
CA ILE A 192 2.17 10.54 47.97
C ILE A 192 1.74 10.67 49.43
N ASP A 193 1.44 9.56 50.11
CA ASP A 193 1.06 9.54 51.55
C ASP A 193 2.18 10.02 52.47
N ASN A 194 3.44 9.83 52.05
CA ASN A 194 4.62 10.40 52.73
C ASN A 194 4.94 11.85 52.29
N GLY A 195 4.09 12.47 51.46
CA GLY A 195 4.18 13.88 51.06
C GLY A 195 5.23 14.17 49.98
N VAL A 196 5.69 13.16 49.24
CA VAL A 196 6.82 13.27 48.31
C VAL A 196 6.37 13.68 46.89
N LEU A 197 5.13 13.41 46.47
CA LEU A 197 4.69 13.58 45.07
C LEU A 197 3.35 14.34 44.93
N ASN A 198 3.21 15.17 43.89
CA ASN A 198 1.98 15.92 43.52
C ASN A 198 1.63 15.72 42.03
N VAL A 199 0.33 15.59 41.68
CA VAL A 199 -0.14 15.06 40.37
C VAL A 199 -0.93 16.08 39.52
N THR A 200 -0.73 16.09 38.20
CA THR A 200 -1.70 16.61 37.19
C THR A 200 -1.77 15.71 35.94
N PRO A 201 -2.92 15.57 35.23
CA PRO A 201 -3.08 14.64 34.10
C PRO A 201 -3.13 15.31 32.71
N VAL A 202 -2.74 14.57 31.65
CA VAL A 202 -2.79 14.98 30.22
C VAL A 202 -3.57 13.98 29.35
N SER A 203 -4.31 14.51 28.38
CA SER A 203 -5.20 13.83 27.42
C SER A 203 -4.58 13.63 26.01
N PHE A 204 -5.01 12.58 25.29
CA PHE A 204 -4.61 12.23 23.91
C PHE A 204 -5.63 12.66 22.83
N GLN A 205 -5.18 12.79 21.57
CA GLN A 205 -5.96 13.13 20.36
C GLN A 205 -5.76 12.10 19.21
N PRO A 206 -6.71 11.94 18.25
CA PRO A 206 -6.66 10.93 17.18
C PRO A 206 -6.26 11.44 15.78
N MET A 207 -5.88 10.49 14.91
CA MET A 207 -5.40 10.65 13.52
C MET A 207 -6.50 10.82 12.45
N ILE A 208 -6.10 11.43 11.33
CA ILE A 208 -6.89 11.95 10.20
C ILE A 208 -7.26 10.85 9.17
N ALA A 209 -8.45 10.97 8.56
CA ALA A 209 -9.01 10.08 7.54
C ALA A 209 -8.52 10.40 6.09
N PRO A 210 -8.47 9.40 5.19
CA PRO A 210 -8.05 9.57 3.78
C PRO A 210 -9.13 10.20 2.87
N SER A 211 -8.69 10.80 1.76
CA SER A 211 -9.47 11.58 0.80
C SER A 211 -10.32 10.74 -0.19
N SER A 212 -11.32 11.41 -0.77
CA SER A 212 -12.54 10.91 -1.42
C SER A 212 -12.42 10.30 -2.84
N GLU A 213 -11.28 9.76 -3.25
CA GLU A 213 -11.08 9.30 -4.65
C GLU A 213 -10.84 7.79 -4.84
N ALA A 214 -10.79 6.99 -3.77
CA ALA A 214 -10.21 5.65 -3.86
C ALA A 214 -11.21 4.51 -3.67
N VAL A 215 -11.92 4.09 -4.73
CA VAL A 215 -12.38 2.68 -4.89
C VAL A 215 -12.46 2.31 -6.38
N ILE A 216 -11.39 1.71 -6.90
CA ILE A 216 -11.30 1.09 -8.24
C ILE A 216 -10.51 -0.23 -8.07
N GLN A 217 -10.95 -1.34 -8.66
CA GLN A 217 -10.32 -2.65 -8.53
C GLN A 217 -9.42 -2.96 -9.74
N LEU A 218 -8.34 -3.70 -9.54
CA LEU A 218 -7.51 -4.17 -10.65
C LEU A 218 -8.06 -5.49 -11.17
N ARG A 219 -8.22 -5.62 -12.48
CA ARG A 219 -8.56 -6.91 -13.12
C ARG A 219 -7.27 -7.73 -13.25
N LEU A 220 -7.33 -9.02 -12.92
CA LEU A 220 -6.17 -9.88 -12.74
C LEU A 220 -5.40 -10.25 -14.02
N GLU A 221 -4.07 -10.44 -13.89
CA GLU A 221 -3.18 -11.48 -14.50
C GLU A 221 -1.80 -11.47 -13.79
N GLU A 222 -0.99 -12.52 -13.95
CA GLU A 222 0.32 -12.86 -13.32
C GLU A 222 1.09 -11.77 -12.54
N LEU A 223 1.58 -12.10 -11.34
CA LEU A 223 2.61 -11.33 -10.58
C LEU A 223 3.91 -12.12 -10.37
N GLN A 224 4.08 -13.28 -11.02
CA GLN A 224 5.32 -14.07 -10.96
C GLN A 224 6.03 -14.06 -12.31
N GLU A 225 7.33 -13.82 -12.26
CA GLU A 225 8.25 -13.81 -13.40
C GLU A 225 8.27 -15.19 -14.07
N GLU A 226 7.60 -15.35 -15.22
CA GLU A 226 8.03 -16.31 -16.23
C GLU A 226 9.10 -15.63 -17.11
N PRO A 227 10.22 -16.29 -17.43
CA PRO A 227 11.17 -15.75 -18.39
C PRO A 227 10.46 -15.58 -19.74
N LEU A 228 10.57 -14.39 -20.35
CA LEU A 228 10.17 -14.18 -21.74
C LEU A 228 10.98 -15.13 -22.63
N GLU A 229 10.47 -16.34 -22.87
CA GLU A 229 11.00 -17.20 -23.92
C GLU A 229 10.60 -16.63 -25.28
N ALA A 230 11.59 -16.08 -25.97
CA ALA A 230 11.51 -15.79 -27.39
C ALA A 230 11.24 -17.09 -28.17
N GLY A 231 10.03 -17.27 -28.70
CA GLY A 231 9.80 -18.37 -29.66
C GLY A 231 8.38 -18.87 -29.90
N ARG A 232 7.36 -18.50 -29.12
CA ARG A 232 5.97 -18.88 -29.43
C ARG A 232 5.07 -17.65 -29.53
N GLY A 233 4.50 -17.43 -30.72
CA GLY A 233 3.65 -16.31 -31.10
C GLY A 233 2.27 -16.26 -30.42
N ASN A 234 2.20 -16.47 -29.12
CA ASN A 234 1.02 -16.15 -28.32
C ASN A 234 1.32 -14.85 -27.57
N ALA A 235 0.84 -13.73 -28.11
CA ALA A 235 0.73 -12.50 -27.33
C ALA A 235 -0.05 -12.83 -26.05
N SER A 236 0.64 -12.84 -24.90
CA SER A 236 0.03 -13.16 -23.61
C SER A 236 -1.21 -12.28 -23.43
N ARG A 237 -2.39 -12.91 -23.26
CA ARG A 237 -3.72 -12.26 -23.25
C ARG A 237 -4.15 -11.95 -21.83
N GLY A 238 -3.89 -10.74 -21.36
CA GLY A 238 -4.07 -10.39 -19.94
C GLY A 238 -4.48 -8.97 -19.70
N CYS A 239 -4.90 -8.65 -18.47
CA CYS A 239 -5.21 -7.27 -18.09
C CYS A 239 -3.97 -6.41 -18.36
N PRO A 240 -4.05 -5.45 -19.31
CA PRO A 240 -2.84 -4.76 -19.73
C PRO A 240 -2.24 -3.91 -18.61
N LEU A 241 -3.03 -3.48 -17.61
CA LEU A 241 -2.49 -2.77 -16.46
C LEU A 241 -1.59 -3.62 -15.57
N VAL A 242 -2.00 -4.84 -15.20
CA VAL A 242 -1.13 -5.68 -14.35
C VAL A 242 0.17 -6.02 -15.07
N LYS A 243 0.09 -6.22 -16.39
CA LYS A 243 1.29 -6.37 -17.24
C LYS A 243 2.16 -5.13 -17.24
N MET A 244 1.59 -3.93 -17.28
CA MET A 244 2.35 -2.68 -17.16
C MET A 244 2.98 -2.52 -15.76
N LEU A 245 2.29 -2.93 -14.70
CA LEU A 245 2.83 -2.91 -13.33
C LEU A 245 4.01 -3.88 -13.19
N LEU A 246 3.89 -5.09 -13.71
CA LEU A 246 4.99 -6.05 -13.79
C LEU A 246 6.16 -5.52 -14.62
N TYR A 247 5.85 -5.01 -15.82
CA TYR A 247 6.84 -4.49 -16.76
C TYR A 247 7.69 -3.36 -16.16
N THR A 248 7.06 -2.50 -15.37
CA THR A 248 7.75 -1.40 -14.67
C THR A 248 8.44 -1.83 -13.38
N GLU A 249 8.29 -3.09 -12.95
CA GLU A 249 8.77 -3.65 -11.69
C GLU A 249 8.24 -2.92 -10.44
N VAL A 250 7.19 -2.09 -10.58
CA VAL A 250 6.60 -1.32 -9.47
C VAL A 250 5.90 -2.22 -8.45
N THR A 251 5.56 -3.44 -8.86
CA THR A 251 4.98 -4.50 -8.03
C THR A 251 5.86 -4.88 -6.85
N ARG A 252 7.17 -4.59 -6.88
CA ARG A 252 8.08 -4.74 -5.74
C ARG A 252 7.73 -3.84 -4.53
N TYR A 253 6.87 -2.84 -4.74
CA TYR A 253 6.41 -1.92 -3.70
C TYR A 253 4.94 -2.11 -3.34
N LEU A 254 4.26 -3.09 -3.95
CA LEU A 254 2.82 -3.23 -3.88
C LEU A 254 2.45 -4.65 -3.50
N ASP A 255 1.71 -4.79 -2.40
CA ASP A 255 1.11 -6.05 -2.02
C ASP A 255 -0.34 -6.09 -2.47
N PHE A 256 -0.70 -7.09 -3.25
CA PHE A 256 -2.07 -7.28 -3.75
C PHE A 256 -2.79 -8.41 -3.02
N LYS A 257 -4.08 -8.19 -2.76
CA LYS A 257 -4.98 -9.19 -2.22
C LYS A 257 -6.14 -9.44 -3.19
N VAL A 258 -6.56 -10.70 -3.29
CA VAL A 258 -7.69 -11.11 -4.11
C VAL A 258 -9.00 -10.67 -3.45
N ILE A 259 -9.89 -10.09 -4.25
CA ILE A 259 -11.25 -9.78 -3.83
C ILE A 259 -12.03 -11.10 -3.65
N GLU A 260 -12.75 -11.26 -2.55
CA GLU A 260 -13.30 -12.57 -2.15
C GLU A 260 -14.53 -13.01 -2.98
N GLY A 261 -15.24 -12.08 -3.63
CA GLY A 261 -16.40 -12.44 -4.43
C GLY A 261 -16.77 -11.47 -5.55
N SER A 262 -17.41 -12.01 -6.57
CA SER A 262 -18.02 -11.27 -7.68
C SER A 262 -19.48 -11.70 -7.79
N PHE A 263 -20.37 -10.72 -7.71
CA PHE A 263 -21.81 -10.92 -7.63
C PHE A 263 -22.57 -10.04 -8.63
N VAL A 264 -23.78 -10.48 -8.96
CA VAL A 264 -24.73 -9.74 -9.79
C VAL A 264 -26.08 -9.68 -9.07
N TYR A 265 -26.74 -8.53 -9.16
CA TYR A 265 -28.08 -8.35 -8.64
C TYR A 265 -29.11 -8.79 -9.67
N LYS A 266 -30.02 -9.70 -9.27
CA LYS A 266 -31.13 -10.18 -10.10
C LYS A 266 -32.35 -10.46 -9.22
N GLY A 267 -33.53 -10.02 -9.66
CA GLY A 267 -34.80 -10.39 -9.04
C GLY A 267 -34.91 -10.08 -7.54
N GLY A 268 -34.33 -8.97 -7.08
CA GLY A 268 -34.35 -8.58 -5.67
C GLY A 268 -33.23 -9.17 -4.80
N LYS A 269 -32.36 -10.01 -5.36
CA LYS A 269 -31.31 -10.72 -4.62
C LYS A 269 -29.95 -10.59 -5.29
N ILE A 270 -28.90 -10.78 -4.50
CA ILE A 270 -27.51 -10.84 -4.96
C ILE A 270 -27.17 -12.30 -5.20
N HIS A 271 -26.55 -12.61 -6.33
CA HIS A 271 -26.14 -13.94 -6.73
C HIS A 271 -24.67 -13.95 -7.14
N LYS A 272 -23.94 -15.04 -6.83
CA LYS A 272 -22.55 -15.20 -7.28
C LYS A 272 -22.52 -15.38 -8.80
N VAL A 273 -21.60 -14.69 -9.47
CA VAL A 273 -21.38 -14.82 -10.92
C VAL A 273 -20.74 -16.18 -11.21
N PRO A 274 -21.38 -17.08 -11.99
CA PRO A 274 -20.85 -18.40 -12.26
C PRO A 274 -19.82 -18.35 -13.38
N CYS A 275 -18.64 -18.93 -13.15
CA CYS A 275 -17.62 -19.05 -14.19
C CYS A 275 -17.05 -20.45 -14.36
N THR A 276 -17.28 -21.34 -13.38
CA THR A 276 -16.92 -22.76 -13.47
C THR A 276 -18.15 -23.62 -13.77
N GLU A 277 -17.93 -24.84 -14.27
CA GLU A 277 -19.04 -25.79 -14.50
C GLU A 277 -19.78 -26.11 -13.19
N THR A 278 -19.05 -26.22 -12.08
CA THR A 278 -19.59 -26.50 -10.75
C THR A 278 -20.42 -25.34 -10.21
N GLU A 279 -19.95 -24.10 -10.34
CA GLU A 279 -20.72 -22.91 -9.96
C GLU A 279 -21.95 -22.72 -10.85
N THR A 280 -21.82 -22.96 -12.16
CA THR A 280 -22.94 -22.89 -13.09
C THR A 280 -24.03 -23.90 -12.73
N HIS A 281 -23.63 -25.12 -12.37
CA HIS A 281 -24.57 -26.16 -11.92
C HIS A 281 -25.32 -25.73 -10.66
N ASN A 282 -24.63 -25.13 -9.69
CA ASN A 282 -25.19 -24.72 -8.40
C ASN A 282 -25.85 -23.34 -8.40
N SER A 283 -25.74 -22.57 -9.49
CA SER A 283 -26.23 -21.19 -9.55
C SER A 283 -27.74 -21.12 -9.67
N ASP A 284 -28.39 -20.25 -8.91
CA ASP A 284 -29.82 -19.97 -9.04
C ASP A 284 -30.15 -18.87 -10.07
N LEU A 285 -29.14 -18.37 -10.80
CA LEU A 285 -29.32 -17.30 -11.79
C LEU A 285 -30.07 -17.77 -13.05
N MET A 286 -30.00 -19.07 -13.36
CA MET A 286 -30.40 -19.63 -14.64
C MET A 286 -31.26 -20.89 -14.44
N GLY A 287 -32.27 -21.09 -15.28
CA GLY A 287 -33.02 -22.34 -15.34
C GLY A 287 -32.15 -23.51 -15.81
N MET A 288 -32.61 -24.76 -15.60
CA MET A 288 -31.82 -25.95 -15.96
C MET A 288 -31.43 -26.01 -17.45
N PHE A 289 -32.31 -25.57 -18.36
CA PHE A 289 -32.02 -25.54 -19.79
C PHE A 289 -30.99 -24.47 -20.14
N ASP A 290 -31.14 -23.28 -19.58
CA ASP A 290 -30.21 -22.16 -19.76
C ASP A 290 -28.81 -22.51 -19.26
N LYS A 291 -28.68 -23.19 -18.12
CA LYS A 291 -27.38 -23.70 -17.63
C LYS A 291 -26.66 -24.57 -18.66
N ARG A 292 -27.40 -25.45 -19.35
CA ARG A 292 -26.82 -26.33 -20.38
C ARG A 292 -26.38 -25.54 -21.62
N ARG A 293 -27.16 -24.54 -22.03
CA ARG A 293 -26.82 -23.67 -23.18
C ARG A 293 -25.64 -22.77 -22.85
N PHE A 294 -25.66 -22.15 -21.68
CA PHE A 294 -24.57 -21.31 -21.16
C PHE A 294 -23.25 -22.10 -21.04
N ARG A 295 -23.30 -23.36 -20.58
CA ARG A 295 -22.12 -24.23 -20.56
C ARG A 295 -21.52 -24.46 -21.96
N LYS A 296 -22.37 -24.67 -22.98
CA LYS A 296 -21.90 -24.80 -24.37
C LYS A 296 -21.27 -23.50 -24.88
N PHE A 297 -21.89 -22.37 -24.57
CA PHE A 297 -21.38 -21.05 -24.90
C PHE A 297 -20.01 -20.79 -24.24
N MET A 298 -19.86 -21.06 -22.94
CA MET A 298 -18.58 -20.91 -22.25
C MET A 298 -17.51 -21.83 -22.82
N SER A 299 -17.86 -23.07 -23.18
CA SER A 299 -16.94 -23.98 -23.86
C SER A 299 -16.49 -23.44 -25.22
N PHE A 300 -17.38 -22.81 -25.98
CA PHE A 300 -17.02 -22.11 -27.21
C PHE A 300 -16.05 -20.95 -26.94
N VAL A 301 -16.37 -20.07 -26.00
CA VAL A 301 -15.53 -18.89 -25.66
C VAL A 301 -14.12 -19.29 -25.21
N LEU A 302 -14.00 -20.31 -24.35
CA LEU A 302 -12.70 -20.73 -23.83
C LEU A 302 -11.83 -21.38 -24.92
N ASN A 303 -12.45 -22.14 -25.83
CA ASN A 303 -11.76 -22.79 -26.95
C ASN A 303 -11.53 -21.86 -28.16
N PHE A 304 -12.07 -20.65 -28.14
CA PHE A 304 -11.92 -19.69 -29.22
C PHE A 304 -10.47 -19.20 -29.34
N GLU A 305 -9.90 -19.31 -30.53
CA GLU A 305 -8.55 -18.86 -30.86
C GLU A 305 -8.57 -17.99 -32.11
N GLU A 306 -8.23 -16.71 -31.95
CA GLU A 306 -8.24 -15.70 -33.03
C GLU A 306 -7.40 -16.11 -34.24
N ASN A 307 -6.32 -16.86 -34.05
CA ASN A 307 -5.44 -17.31 -35.14
C ASN A 307 -5.88 -18.66 -35.76
N ASP A 308 -6.94 -19.30 -35.26
CA ASP A 308 -7.42 -20.60 -35.75
C ASP A 308 -8.90 -20.54 -36.16
N PRO A 309 -9.19 -20.36 -37.46
CA PRO A 309 -10.55 -20.29 -37.99
C PRO A 309 -11.42 -21.52 -37.70
N ARG A 310 -10.83 -22.68 -37.36
CA ARG A 310 -11.58 -23.90 -37.01
C ARG A 310 -12.35 -23.75 -35.70
N THR A 311 -11.91 -22.84 -34.84
CA THR A 311 -12.51 -22.58 -33.52
C THR A 311 -13.73 -21.65 -33.59
N TYR A 312 -14.01 -21.08 -34.77
CA TYR A 312 -15.01 -20.03 -34.93
C TYR A 312 -16.45 -20.55 -35.01
N HIS A 313 -16.66 -21.86 -35.24
CA HIS A 313 -17.99 -22.45 -35.44
C HIS A 313 -18.83 -21.68 -36.48
N ASP A 314 -18.24 -21.40 -37.65
CA ASP A 314 -18.84 -20.66 -38.77
C ASP A 314 -19.18 -19.18 -38.49
N MET A 315 -18.67 -18.59 -37.39
CA MET A 315 -18.85 -17.17 -37.05
C MET A 315 -17.61 -16.34 -37.40
N ASP A 316 -17.77 -15.20 -38.08
CA ASP A 316 -16.64 -14.30 -38.33
C ASP A 316 -16.45 -13.35 -37.12
N PRO A 317 -15.32 -13.42 -36.39
CA PRO A 317 -15.13 -12.63 -35.17
C PRO A 317 -15.09 -11.11 -35.37
N HIS A 318 -14.79 -10.66 -36.59
CA HIS A 318 -14.70 -9.24 -36.93
C HIS A 318 -16.00 -8.69 -37.54
N ARG A 319 -16.96 -9.56 -37.89
CA ARG A 319 -18.21 -9.16 -38.56
C ARG A 319 -19.47 -9.60 -37.82
N THR A 320 -19.49 -10.80 -37.25
CA THR A 320 -20.64 -11.33 -36.51
C THR A 320 -20.84 -10.52 -35.23
N THR A 321 -22.06 -10.04 -35.03
CA THR A 321 -22.40 -9.27 -33.83
C THR A 321 -22.49 -10.18 -32.60
N MET A 322 -22.23 -9.64 -31.41
CA MET A 322 -22.38 -10.44 -30.19
C MET A 322 -23.82 -10.92 -29.97
N ARG A 323 -24.83 -10.14 -30.42
CA ARG A 323 -26.24 -10.56 -30.41
C ARG A 323 -26.45 -11.84 -31.21
N ASP A 324 -25.85 -11.94 -32.39
CA ASP A 324 -26.00 -13.12 -33.25
C ASP A 324 -25.30 -14.34 -32.65
N VAL A 325 -24.16 -14.14 -31.96
CA VAL A 325 -23.51 -15.22 -31.19
C VAL A 325 -24.44 -15.72 -30.09
N PHE A 326 -25.05 -14.83 -29.29
CA PHE A 326 -25.97 -15.25 -28.23
C PHE A 326 -27.21 -15.97 -28.77
N ARG A 327 -27.75 -15.52 -29.92
CA ARG A 327 -28.85 -16.19 -30.63
C ARG A 327 -28.45 -17.57 -31.12
N HIS A 328 -27.22 -17.75 -31.61
CA HIS A 328 -26.71 -19.04 -32.06
C HIS A 328 -26.73 -20.09 -30.94
N PHE A 329 -26.40 -19.69 -29.71
CA PHE A 329 -26.45 -20.56 -28.53
C PHE A 329 -27.82 -20.60 -27.83
N ASP A 330 -28.81 -19.86 -28.34
CA ASP A 330 -30.18 -19.78 -27.79
C ASP A 330 -30.18 -19.36 -26.31
N LEU A 331 -29.33 -18.38 -25.96
CA LEU A 331 -29.27 -17.84 -24.59
C LEU A 331 -30.44 -16.90 -24.34
N GLY A 332 -31.15 -17.07 -23.22
CA GLY A 332 -32.20 -16.15 -22.80
C GLY A 332 -31.65 -14.77 -22.40
N ASP A 333 -32.50 -13.74 -22.47
CA ASP A 333 -32.12 -12.34 -22.24
C ASP A 333 -31.44 -12.13 -20.87
N ASP A 334 -31.95 -12.77 -19.83
CA ASP A 334 -31.34 -12.76 -18.48
C ASP A 334 -29.89 -13.28 -18.47
N VAL A 335 -29.59 -14.31 -19.27
CA VAL A 335 -28.25 -14.90 -19.35
C VAL A 335 -27.33 -13.98 -20.15
N VAL A 336 -27.85 -13.41 -21.23
CA VAL A 336 -27.15 -12.42 -22.06
C VAL A 336 -26.70 -11.24 -21.22
N GLU A 337 -27.60 -10.72 -20.39
CA GLU A 337 -27.35 -9.60 -19.48
C GLU A 337 -26.26 -9.92 -18.45
N VAL A 338 -26.40 -11.03 -17.71
CA VAL A 338 -25.37 -11.47 -16.74
C VAL A 338 -24.02 -11.67 -17.44
N THR A 339 -24.03 -12.23 -18.65
CA THR A 339 -22.80 -12.46 -19.41
C THR A 339 -22.15 -11.16 -19.88
N GLY A 340 -22.93 -10.20 -20.36
CA GLY A 340 -22.41 -8.89 -20.80
C GLY A 340 -21.91 -8.04 -19.64
N HIS A 341 -22.73 -7.87 -18.62
CA HIS A 341 -22.49 -6.88 -17.56
C HIS A 341 -21.66 -7.44 -16.41
N ALA A 342 -21.78 -8.73 -16.07
CA ALA A 342 -21.08 -9.32 -14.93
C ALA A 342 -19.80 -10.11 -15.31
N LEU A 343 -19.75 -10.73 -16.50
CA LEU A 343 -18.56 -11.44 -16.99
C LEU A 343 -17.72 -10.56 -17.92
N ALA A 344 -18.32 -10.05 -19.02
CA ALA A 344 -17.59 -9.19 -19.94
C ALA A 344 -17.34 -7.79 -19.36
N LEU A 345 -18.10 -7.38 -18.32
CA LEU A 345 -18.04 -6.05 -17.69
C LEU A 345 -18.22 -4.94 -18.73
N HIS A 346 -19.22 -5.08 -19.59
CA HIS A 346 -19.71 -3.96 -20.38
C HIS A 346 -20.50 -3.00 -19.50
N VAL A 347 -20.50 -1.72 -19.85
CA VAL A 347 -21.21 -0.67 -19.09
C VAL A 347 -22.62 -0.42 -19.60
N ASN A 348 -22.86 -0.82 -20.85
CA ASN A 348 -24.15 -0.72 -21.52
C ASN A 348 -24.32 -1.84 -22.57
N ASP A 349 -25.48 -1.88 -23.23
CA ASP A 349 -25.81 -2.93 -24.22
C ASP A 349 -25.31 -2.66 -25.64
N ASP A 350 -24.51 -1.60 -25.86
CA ASP A 350 -24.02 -1.25 -27.20
C ASP A 350 -23.14 -2.37 -27.79
N TYR A 351 -22.50 -3.18 -26.93
CA TYR A 351 -21.69 -4.33 -27.34
C TYR A 351 -22.46 -5.41 -28.11
N LEU A 352 -23.80 -5.46 -27.97
CA LEU A 352 -24.63 -6.44 -28.66
C LEU A 352 -24.59 -6.25 -30.18
N GLU A 353 -24.45 -5.01 -30.65
CA GLU A 353 -24.38 -4.66 -32.08
C GLU A 353 -22.94 -4.56 -32.60
N GLN A 354 -21.94 -4.76 -31.73
CA GLN A 354 -20.52 -4.72 -32.09
C GLN A 354 -20.00 -6.11 -32.46
N PRO A 355 -18.87 -6.19 -33.20
CA PRO A 355 -18.18 -7.46 -33.47
C PRO A 355 -17.89 -8.26 -32.20
N CYS A 356 -18.12 -9.57 -32.24
CA CYS A 356 -18.08 -10.42 -31.05
C CYS A 356 -16.68 -10.61 -30.45
N LEU A 357 -15.60 -10.40 -31.23
CA LEU A 357 -14.21 -10.61 -30.79
C LEU A 357 -13.88 -9.93 -29.47
N MET A 358 -14.23 -8.64 -29.33
CA MET A 358 -13.90 -7.89 -28.11
C MET A 358 -14.61 -8.48 -26.88
N THR A 359 -15.88 -8.86 -27.03
CA THR A 359 -16.67 -9.44 -25.94
C THR A 359 -16.18 -10.84 -25.58
N ILE A 360 -15.87 -11.69 -26.56
CA ILE A 360 -15.29 -13.01 -26.36
C ILE A 360 -13.97 -12.89 -25.58
N ASN A 361 -13.07 -11.99 -26.00
CA ASN A 361 -11.81 -11.76 -25.32
C ASN A 361 -11.99 -11.26 -23.87
N ARG A 362 -12.98 -10.40 -23.60
CA ARG A 362 -13.30 -9.95 -22.23
C ARG A 362 -13.81 -11.08 -21.34
N ILE A 363 -14.64 -11.98 -21.86
CA ILE A 363 -15.16 -13.14 -21.11
C ILE A 363 -14.06 -14.17 -20.86
N LYS A 364 -13.21 -14.43 -21.86
CA LYS A 364 -12.04 -15.31 -21.74
C LYS A 364 -11.08 -14.79 -20.67
N LEU A 365 -10.75 -13.50 -20.71
CA LEU A 365 -9.93 -12.83 -19.70
C LEU A 365 -10.50 -12.97 -18.28
N TYR A 366 -11.81 -12.77 -18.11
CA TYR A 366 -12.46 -12.96 -16.80
C TYR A 366 -12.28 -14.40 -16.31
N SER A 367 -12.48 -15.39 -17.19
CA SER A 367 -12.44 -16.81 -16.83
C SER A 367 -11.01 -17.27 -16.50
N GLU A 368 -10.02 -16.86 -17.30
CA GLU A 368 -8.59 -17.13 -17.06
C GLU A 368 -8.12 -16.49 -15.74
N SER A 369 -8.60 -15.28 -15.44
CA SER A 369 -8.35 -14.59 -14.18
C SER A 369 -8.91 -15.35 -12.97
N LEU A 370 -10.16 -15.84 -13.05
CA LEU A 370 -10.78 -16.59 -11.96
C LEU A 370 -10.10 -17.93 -11.73
N ALA A 371 -9.72 -18.64 -12.80
CA ALA A 371 -9.09 -19.96 -12.71
C ALA A 371 -7.80 -19.95 -11.87
N ARG A 372 -7.10 -18.82 -11.80
CA ARG A 372 -5.86 -18.69 -11.01
C ARG A 372 -6.08 -18.50 -9.51
N TYR A 373 -7.10 -17.74 -9.10
CA TYR A 373 -7.28 -17.34 -7.70
C TYR A 373 -8.54 -17.91 -7.03
N SER A 374 -9.38 -18.62 -7.78
CA SER A 374 -10.56 -19.38 -7.36
C SER A 374 -11.75 -18.60 -6.74
N LEU A 375 -11.51 -17.38 -6.23
CA LEU A 375 -12.53 -16.57 -5.55
C LEU A 375 -13.20 -15.54 -6.48
N SER A 376 -12.40 -14.66 -7.07
CA SER A 376 -12.84 -13.65 -8.04
C SER A 376 -11.68 -13.31 -9.01
N PRO A 377 -11.95 -12.63 -10.14
CA PRO A 377 -10.93 -12.18 -11.07
C PRO A 377 -10.36 -10.79 -10.73
N PHE A 378 -10.54 -10.30 -9.50
CA PHE A 378 -10.09 -8.95 -9.11
C PHE A 378 -9.02 -8.98 -8.01
N LEU A 379 -8.05 -8.07 -8.14
CA LEU A 379 -7.09 -7.71 -7.10
C LEU A 379 -7.36 -6.31 -6.58
N TYR A 380 -6.95 -6.10 -5.34
CA TYR A 380 -6.88 -4.79 -4.74
C TYR A 380 -5.60 -4.66 -3.90
N PRO A 381 -4.87 -3.53 -4.01
CA PRO A 381 -3.68 -3.32 -3.20
C PRO A 381 -4.04 -3.21 -1.72
N LEU A 382 -3.25 -3.85 -0.86
CA LEU A 382 -3.31 -3.59 0.57
C LEU A 382 -3.03 -2.10 0.81
N PHE A 383 -3.70 -1.52 1.81
CA PHE A 383 -3.70 -0.08 2.11
C PHE A 383 -4.37 0.81 1.05
N GLY A 384 -4.83 0.23 -0.05
CA GLY A 384 -5.64 0.90 -1.06
C GLY A 384 -4.86 1.48 -2.23
N LEU A 385 -5.60 2.07 -3.18
CA LEU A 385 -5.03 2.54 -4.45
C LEU A 385 -4.02 3.69 -4.29
N GLY A 386 -3.99 4.36 -3.14
CA GLY A 386 -2.98 5.37 -2.84
C GLY A 386 -1.55 4.83 -2.93
N GLU A 387 -1.36 3.52 -2.78
CA GLU A 387 -0.06 2.87 -2.93
C GLU A 387 0.43 2.85 -4.37
N LEU A 388 -0.46 2.82 -5.38
CA LEU A 388 -0.07 2.78 -6.79
C LEU A 388 0.73 4.04 -7.20
N PRO A 389 0.23 5.28 -7.03
CA PRO A 389 1.03 6.48 -7.28
C PRO A 389 2.31 6.52 -6.44
N GLN A 390 2.27 6.11 -5.17
CA GLN A 390 3.45 6.11 -4.30
C GLN A 390 4.55 5.17 -4.82
N GLY A 391 4.17 3.98 -5.28
CA GLY A 391 5.07 3.03 -5.93
C GLY A 391 5.73 3.63 -7.18
N PHE A 392 4.95 4.30 -8.04
CA PHE A 392 5.49 4.96 -9.24
C PHE A 392 6.38 6.17 -8.91
N VAL A 393 6.04 6.96 -7.88
CA VAL A 393 6.89 8.05 -7.39
C VAL A 393 8.25 7.50 -6.94
N ARG A 394 8.24 6.39 -6.20
CA ARG A 394 9.47 5.71 -5.75
C ARG A 394 10.27 5.18 -6.93
N LEU A 395 9.62 4.51 -7.88
CA LEU A 395 10.27 4.00 -9.08
C LEU A 395 10.95 5.13 -9.86
N SER A 396 10.24 6.22 -10.12
CA SER A 396 10.77 7.37 -10.85
C SER A 396 11.90 8.09 -10.09
N ALA A 397 11.87 8.09 -8.75
CA ALA A 397 12.99 8.59 -7.94
C ALA A 397 14.27 7.73 -8.06
N ILE A 398 14.14 6.42 -8.28
CA ILE A 398 15.29 5.53 -8.55
C ILE A 398 15.96 5.91 -9.87
N TYR A 399 15.18 6.33 -10.87
CA TYR A 399 15.68 6.88 -12.12
C TYR A 399 16.18 8.34 -12.01
N GLY A 400 16.31 8.88 -10.79
CA GLY A 400 16.92 10.18 -10.54
C GLY A 400 15.97 11.38 -10.59
N ASN A 401 14.66 11.15 -10.71
CA ASN A 401 13.66 12.23 -10.72
C ASN A 401 13.27 12.66 -9.30
N SER A 402 12.60 13.80 -9.17
CA SER A 402 12.06 14.31 -7.91
C SER A 402 10.63 14.79 -8.12
N TYR A 403 9.72 14.39 -7.21
CA TYR A 403 8.32 14.82 -7.23
C TYR A 403 8.12 15.99 -6.29
N LEU A 404 7.36 16.99 -6.74
CA LEU A 404 7.04 18.20 -5.99
C LEU A 404 5.56 18.18 -5.67
N LEU A 405 5.22 17.93 -4.40
CA LEU A 405 3.87 18.00 -3.88
C LEU A 405 3.62 19.37 -3.23
N ASN A 406 2.34 19.71 -3.04
CA ASN A 406 1.92 21.01 -2.49
C ASN A 406 2.55 22.22 -3.21
N ARG A 407 2.73 22.08 -4.53
CA ARG A 407 3.34 23.10 -5.37
C ARG A 407 2.35 23.53 -6.44
N ARG A 408 2.03 24.83 -6.45
CA ARG A 408 1.03 25.38 -7.36
C ARG A 408 1.64 25.62 -8.74
N VAL A 409 0.91 25.26 -9.79
CA VAL A 409 1.22 25.70 -11.16
C VAL A 409 0.56 27.06 -11.39
N ASP A 410 1.36 28.08 -11.70
CA ASP A 410 0.88 29.45 -11.90
C ASP A 410 0.49 29.68 -13.36
N GLU A 411 1.34 29.23 -14.29
CA GLU A 411 1.16 29.45 -15.73
C GLU A 411 1.87 28.36 -16.55
N ILE A 412 1.28 27.97 -17.67
CA ILE A 412 1.89 27.07 -18.65
C ILE A 412 2.26 27.90 -19.88
N LEU A 413 3.57 28.01 -20.13
CA LEU A 413 4.14 28.90 -21.13
C LEU A 413 4.19 28.22 -22.50
N MET A 414 3.63 28.89 -23.49
CA MET A 414 3.54 28.42 -24.88
C MET A 414 4.44 29.25 -25.79
N GLU A 415 5.21 28.60 -26.65
CA GLU A 415 6.02 29.22 -27.71
C GLU A 415 5.63 28.62 -29.06
N ASN A 416 5.28 29.46 -30.03
CA ASN A 416 4.86 29.01 -31.38
C ASN A 416 3.72 27.97 -31.36
N GLY A 417 2.82 28.07 -30.38
CA GLY A 417 1.69 27.14 -30.22
C GLY A 417 2.06 25.79 -29.61
N ARG A 418 3.29 25.60 -29.12
CA ARG A 418 3.76 24.41 -28.38
C ARG A 418 4.10 24.76 -26.94
N VAL A 419 4.01 23.80 -26.03
CA VAL A 419 4.49 24.00 -24.66
C VAL A 419 6.01 24.16 -24.65
N ALA A 420 6.49 25.12 -23.85
CA ALA A 420 7.91 25.41 -23.68
C ALA A 420 8.35 25.31 -22.22
N ALA A 421 7.48 25.68 -21.28
CA ALA A 421 7.78 25.63 -19.85
C ALA A 421 6.53 25.69 -18.96
N VAL A 422 6.71 25.35 -17.69
CA VAL A 422 5.74 25.53 -16.62
C VAL A 422 6.30 26.49 -15.58
N ARG A 423 5.56 27.54 -15.24
CA ARG A 423 5.90 28.48 -14.17
C ARG A 423 5.21 28.07 -12.88
N SER A 424 5.97 28.04 -11.79
CA SER A 424 5.47 27.68 -10.47
C SER A 424 6.28 28.37 -9.38
N GLU A 425 5.61 29.20 -8.58
CA GLU A 425 6.17 29.93 -7.43
C GLU A 425 7.39 30.79 -7.82
N GLY A 426 7.31 31.44 -8.98
CA GLY A 426 8.37 32.30 -9.52
C GLY A 426 9.52 31.57 -10.23
N GLU A 427 9.56 30.23 -10.19
CA GLU A 427 10.52 29.42 -10.94
C GLU A 427 9.92 28.94 -12.27
N VAL A 428 10.78 28.72 -13.27
CA VAL A 428 10.38 28.29 -14.62
C VAL A 428 11.04 26.96 -14.97
N PHE A 429 10.23 25.93 -15.19
CA PHE A 429 10.65 24.57 -15.55
C PHE A 429 10.44 24.35 -17.05
N ARG A 430 11.53 24.27 -17.83
CA ARG A 430 11.43 24.05 -19.27
C ARG A 430 11.13 22.59 -19.61
N CYS A 431 10.25 22.36 -20.57
CA CYS A 431 9.89 21.03 -21.05
C CYS A 431 9.58 21.07 -22.56
N LYS A 432 9.74 19.92 -23.22
CA LYS A 432 9.35 19.74 -24.64
C LYS A 432 7.91 19.27 -24.79
N GLN A 433 7.44 18.53 -23.79
CA GLN A 433 6.14 17.89 -23.72
C GLN A 433 5.62 18.05 -22.28
N LEU A 434 4.30 18.17 -22.15
CA LEU A 434 3.62 18.24 -20.86
C LEU A 434 2.52 17.18 -20.81
N ILE A 435 2.50 16.37 -19.75
CA ILE A 435 1.41 15.44 -19.45
C ILE A 435 0.70 15.96 -18.21
N CYS A 436 -0.64 16.03 -18.24
CA CYS A 436 -1.43 16.50 -17.11
C CYS A 436 -2.85 15.92 -17.12
N ASP A 437 -3.54 16.01 -15.99
CA ASP A 437 -4.97 15.70 -15.91
C ASP A 437 -5.84 16.92 -16.31
N PRO A 438 -7.15 16.72 -16.55
CA PRO A 438 -8.06 17.79 -16.97
C PRO A 438 -8.07 19.07 -16.12
N SER A 439 -7.72 19.00 -14.83
CA SER A 439 -7.78 20.15 -13.93
C SER A 439 -6.76 21.25 -14.27
N TYR A 440 -5.64 20.89 -14.90
CA TYR A 440 -4.60 21.83 -15.30
C TYR A 440 -4.87 22.52 -16.65
N MET A 441 -5.82 22.01 -17.44
CA MET A 441 -6.11 22.45 -18.82
C MET A 441 -7.62 22.55 -19.08
N PRO A 442 -8.39 23.33 -18.30
CA PRO A 442 -9.85 23.40 -18.41
C PRO A 442 -10.34 23.84 -19.80
N GLU A 443 -9.55 24.61 -20.54
CA GLU A 443 -9.85 25.09 -21.89
C GLU A 443 -9.61 24.05 -23.00
N ARG A 444 -8.94 22.94 -22.70
CA ARG A 444 -8.65 21.84 -23.65
C ARG A 444 -9.42 20.56 -23.36
N VAL A 445 -10.43 20.65 -22.51
CA VAL A 445 -11.26 19.51 -22.13
C VAL A 445 -12.73 19.83 -22.32
N LYS A 446 -13.50 18.80 -22.66
CA LYS A 446 -14.95 18.87 -22.73
C LYS A 446 -15.58 17.93 -21.72
N LYS A 447 -16.68 18.38 -21.14
CA LYS A 447 -17.50 17.56 -20.24
C LYS A 447 -18.33 16.57 -21.07
N VAL A 448 -18.21 15.28 -20.77
CA VAL A 448 -18.97 14.20 -21.44
C VAL A 448 -20.00 13.54 -20.53
N GLY A 449 -19.93 13.76 -19.22
CA GLY A 449 -20.85 13.15 -18.28
C GLY A 449 -20.63 13.60 -16.84
N ARG A 450 -21.33 12.93 -15.93
CA ARG A 450 -21.17 13.06 -14.48
C ARG A 450 -21.24 11.67 -13.86
N VAL A 451 -20.47 11.45 -12.81
CA VAL A 451 -20.49 10.21 -12.02
C VAL A 451 -20.84 10.56 -10.58
N ILE A 452 -21.77 9.82 -10.01
CA ILE A 452 -22.00 9.83 -8.56
C ILE A 452 -21.21 8.68 -7.93
N ARG A 453 -20.56 8.96 -6.80
CA ARG A 453 -19.96 7.98 -5.90
C ARG A 453 -20.48 8.22 -4.49
N VAL A 454 -21.00 7.17 -3.86
CA VAL A 454 -21.43 7.21 -2.46
C VAL A 454 -20.62 6.22 -1.66
N ILE A 455 -19.77 6.74 -0.77
CA ILE A 455 -18.96 5.96 0.15
C ILE A 455 -19.80 5.71 1.41
N CYS A 456 -19.95 4.45 1.78
CA CYS A 456 -20.73 3.99 2.91
C CYS A 456 -19.82 3.24 3.88
N LEU A 457 -19.80 3.65 5.15
CA LEU A 457 -19.14 2.91 6.22
C LEU A 457 -20.13 1.95 6.87
N LEU A 458 -19.75 0.68 6.98
CA LEU A 458 -20.57 -0.38 7.55
C LEU A 458 -19.84 -1.07 8.71
N ASN A 459 -20.60 -1.64 9.64
CA ASN A 459 -20.11 -2.51 10.72
C ASN A 459 -20.48 -3.99 10.49
N HIS A 460 -20.91 -4.34 9.27
CA HIS A 460 -21.32 -5.68 8.89
C HIS A 460 -20.94 -5.95 7.42
N PRO A 461 -20.75 -7.23 7.02
CA PRO A 461 -20.64 -7.59 5.61
C PRO A 461 -21.97 -7.37 4.89
N ILE A 462 -21.95 -7.33 3.55
CA ILE A 462 -23.17 -7.22 2.76
C ILE A 462 -23.98 -8.52 2.88
N LYS A 463 -25.31 -8.42 2.98
CA LYS A 463 -26.18 -9.60 3.06
C LYS A 463 -26.09 -10.42 1.77
N ASN A 464 -26.17 -11.75 1.89
CA ASN A 464 -26.12 -12.69 0.76
C ASN A 464 -24.77 -12.72 0.01
N THR A 465 -23.67 -12.26 0.62
CA THR A 465 -22.32 -12.39 0.06
C THR A 465 -21.45 -13.43 0.81
N HIS A 466 -22.07 -14.33 1.58
CA HIS A 466 -21.36 -15.32 2.42
C HIS A 466 -20.31 -14.69 3.36
N ASP A 467 -20.67 -13.56 3.98
CA ASP A 467 -19.81 -12.79 4.88
C ASP A 467 -18.45 -12.39 4.28
N ALA A 468 -18.41 -12.20 2.95
CA ALA A 468 -17.21 -11.76 2.24
C ALA A 468 -16.67 -10.43 2.80
N ASN A 469 -15.37 -10.38 3.06
CA ASN A 469 -14.63 -9.19 3.48
C ASN A 469 -14.41 -8.21 2.33
N SER A 470 -14.56 -8.68 1.09
CA SER A 470 -14.48 -7.85 -0.09
C SER A 470 -15.26 -8.46 -1.24
N CYS A 471 -15.95 -7.62 -2.01
CA CYS A 471 -16.65 -8.10 -3.19
C CYS A 471 -16.93 -6.99 -4.20
N GLN A 472 -17.20 -7.42 -5.42
CA GLN A 472 -17.83 -6.61 -6.45
C GLN A 472 -19.29 -7.06 -6.61
N ILE A 473 -20.22 -6.11 -6.73
CA ILE A 473 -21.61 -6.35 -7.09
C ILE A 473 -21.95 -5.46 -8.29
N VAL A 474 -22.47 -6.07 -9.34
CA VAL A 474 -23.00 -5.37 -10.51
C VAL A 474 -24.52 -5.38 -10.45
N ILE A 475 -25.15 -4.22 -10.62
CA ILE A 475 -26.60 -4.09 -10.81
C ILE A 475 -26.84 -3.64 -12.25
N PRO A 476 -27.23 -4.58 -13.14
CA PRO A 476 -27.48 -4.27 -14.54
C PRO A 476 -28.56 -3.19 -14.72
N GLN A 477 -28.36 -2.32 -15.69
CA GLN A 477 -29.23 -1.16 -15.98
C GLN A 477 -30.70 -1.53 -16.26
N THR A 478 -30.93 -2.69 -16.88
CA THR A 478 -32.22 -3.24 -17.32
C THR A 478 -33.16 -3.49 -16.14
N HIS A 479 -32.63 -3.94 -15.00
CA HIS A 479 -33.38 -4.13 -13.76
C HIS A 479 -33.85 -2.82 -13.13
N LEU A 480 -33.22 -1.70 -13.48
CA LEU A 480 -33.47 -0.39 -12.89
C LEU A 480 -34.09 0.61 -13.87
N ASN A 481 -34.40 0.20 -15.10
CA ASN A 481 -34.83 1.08 -16.19
C ASN A 481 -33.87 2.27 -16.39
N ARG A 482 -32.57 1.96 -16.39
CA ARG A 482 -31.46 2.90 -16.58
C ARG A 482 -30.75 2.63 -17.90
N LYS A 483 -29.83 3.52 -18.28
CA LYS A 483 -28.92 3.36 -19.43
C LYS A 483 -27.50 2.95 -19.01
N SER A 484 -27.22 2.98 -17.71
CA SER A 484 -25.93 2.63 -17.15
C SER A 484 -26.09 1.85 -15.85
N ASP A 485 -25.22 0.87 -15.69
CA ASP A 485 -25.16 -0.01 -14.53
C ASP A 485 -24.84 0.74 -13.23
N ILE A 486 -25.18 0.12 -12.11
CA ILE A 486 -24.72 0.54 -10.78
C ILE A 486 -23.73 -0.48 -10.26
N TYR A 487 -22.58 0.00 -9.81
CA TYR A 487 -21.53 -0.85 -9.24
C TYR A 487 -21.44 -0.64 -7.74
N ILE A 488 -21.21 -1.73 -7.00
CA ILE A 488 -20.87 -1.70 -5.58
C ILE A 488 -19.54 -2.43 -5.42
N CYS A 489 -18.57 -1.76 -4.82
CA CYS A 489 -17.33 -2.38 -4.38
C CYS A 489 -17.24 -2.32 -2.85
N LEU A 490 -17.16 -3.50 -2.22
CA LEU A 490 -16.94 -3.65 -0.79
C LEU A 490 -15.47 -3.97 -0.52
N LEU A 491 -14.89 -3.22 0.41
CA LEU A 491 -13.58 -3.51 1.01
C LEU A 491 -13.72 -3.45 2.53
N SER A 492 -12.74 -3.98 3.26
CA SER A 492 -12.77 -4.00 4.72
C SER A 492 -11.37 -3.90 5.33
N PHE A 493 -11.30 -4.05 6.66
CA PHE A 493 -10.07 -4.27 7.41
C PHE A 493 -9.16 -5.35 6.82
N ALA A 494 -9.71 -6.34 6.10
CA ALA A 494 -8.92 -7.38 5.44
C ALA A 494 -7.95 -6.85 4.37
N HIS A 495 -8.17 -5.62 3.89
CA HIS A 495 -7.33 -4.90 2.93
C HIS A 495 -6.57 -3.73 3.57
N ASN A 496 -6.63 -3.59 4.90
CA ASN A 496 -6.05 -2.48 5.67
C ASN A 496 -6.57 -1.09 5.26
N VAL A 497 -7.79 -1.01 4.72
CA VAL A 497 -8.43 0.27 4.34
C VAL A 497 -9.44 0.78 5.38
N ALA A 498 -9.77 -0.05 6.37
CA ALA A 498 -10.71 0.28 7.44
C ALA A 498 -10.25 -0.35 8.77
N ALA A 499 -10.72 0.18 9.89
CA ALA A 499 -10.47 -0.39 11.21
C ALA A 499 -11.07 -1.80 11.33
N GLU A 500 -10.54 -2.62 12.24
CA GLU A 500 -11.00 -3.99 12.46
C GLU A 500 -12.53 -4.08 12.65
N GLY A 501 -13.16 -5.02 11.95
CA GLY A 501 -14.63 -5.18 11.95
C GLY A 501 -15.40 -4.10 11.18
N LYS A 502 -14.73 -3.18 10.48
CA LYS A 502 -15.36 -2.15 9.63
C LYS A 502 -15.20 -2.47 8.15
N TYR A 503 -16.20 -2.03 7.39
CA TYR A 503 -16.28 -2.19 5.95
C TYR A 503 -16.53 -0.84 5.29
N MET A 504 -15.97 -0.67 4.09
CA MET A 504 -16.16 0.47 3.23
C MET A 504 -16.78 -0.04 1.93
N ALA A 505 -18.03 0.35 1.68
CA ALA A 505 -18.73 0.05 0.43
C ALA A 505 -18.84 1.33 -0.39
N VAL A 506 -18.54 1.26 -1.68
CA VAL A 506 -18.72 2.39 -2.60
C VAL A 506 -19.69 2.02 -3.69
N VAL A 507 -20.74 2.83 -3.81
CA VAL A 507 -21.76 2.74 -4.85
C VAL A 507 -21.49 3.78 -5.92
N SER A 508 -21.34 3.38 -7.18
CA SER A 508 -21.05 4.29 -8.30
C SER A 508 -21.93 4.03 -9.53
N THR A 509 -22.30 5.10 -10.23
CA THR A 509 -23.00 5.04 -11.53
C THR A 509 -22.90 6.36 -12.29
N MET A 510 -23.24 6.34 -13.58
CA MET A 510 -23.42 7.55 -14.39
C MET A 510 -24.68 8.31 -13.96
N VAL A 511 -24.58 9.63 -13.87
CA VAL A 511 -25.75 10.47 -13.52
C VAL A 511 -26.63 10.69 -14.75
N GLU A 512 -27.85 10.20 -14.70
CA GLU A 512 -28.85 10.31 -15.77
C GLU A 512 -29.94 11.36 -15.47
N THR A 513 -30.11 11.74 -14.20
CA THR A 513 -31.20 12.62 -13.73
C THR A 513 -30.68 13.88 -13.01
N CYS A 514 -31.62 14.71 -12.56
CA CYS A 514 -31.33 15.87 -11.72
C CYS A 514 -31.16 15.53 -10.22
N ASN A 515 -31.46 14.29 -9.80
CA ASN A 515 -31.31 13.83 -8.42
C ASN A 515 -30.40 12.58 -8.37
N PRO A 516 -29.07 12.77 -8.38
CA PRO A 516 -28.09 11.68 -8.45
C PRO A 516 -28.20 10.68 -7.29
N GLU A 517 -28.48 11.14 -6.06
CA GLU A 517 -28.59 10.26 -4.89
C GLU A 517 -29.76 9.27 -5.00
N LYS A 518 -30.86 9.67 -5.64
CA LYS A 518 -32.00 8.77 -5.86
C LYS A 518 -31.65 7.63 -6.82
N GLU A 519 -30.75 7.86 -7.76
CA GLU A 519 -30.34 6.85 -8.75
C GLU A 519 -29.58 5.69 -8.10
N VAL A 520 -28.79 5.97 -7.06
CA VAL A 520 -28.01 4.95 -6.33
C VAL A 520 -28.78 4.27 -5.19
N GLN A 521 -30.01 4.70 -4.92
CA GLN A 521 -30.83 4.16 -3.84
C GLN A 521 -31.00 2.63 -3.89
N PRO A 522 -31.19 1.97 -5.06
CA PRO A 522 -31.24 0.52 -5.15
C PRO A 522 -29.96 -0.16 -4.63
N GLY A 523 -28.80 0.45 -4.88
CA GLY A 523 -27.53 -0.04 -4.35
C GLY A 523 -27.38 0.21 -2.85
N LEU A 524 -27.76 1.40 -2.37
CA LEU A 524 -27.72 1.74 -0.95
C LEU A 524 -28.62 0.85 -0.08
N ALA A 525 -29.79 0.46 -0.60
CA ALA A 525 -30.71 -0.45 0.08
C ALA A 525 -30.09 -1.83 0.37
N LEU A 526 -29.11 -2.28 -0.44
CA LEU A 526 -28.37 -3.52 -0.21
C LEU A 526 -27.38 -3.43 0.95
N LEU A 527 -27.00 -2.21 1.34
CA LEU A 527 -25.97 -1.93 2.34
C LEU A 527 -26.53 -1.64 3.73
N GLU A 528 -27.85 -1.51 3.89
CA GLU A 528 -28.44 -1.13 5.17
C GLU A 528 -28.26 -2.21 6.27
N PRO A 529 -27.95 -1.81 7.52
CA PRO A 529 -27.79 -0.42 8.02
C PRO A 529 -26.42 0.24 7.74
N ILE A 530 -26.44 1.46 7.21
CA ILE A 530 -25.23 2.26 6.93
C ILE A 530 -24.88 3.11 8.17
N MET A 531 -23.62 3.09 8.62
CA MET A 531 -23.17 3.92 9.74
C MET A 531 -23.04 5.40 9.36
N GLU A 532 -22.39 5.66 8.23
CA GLU A 532 -22.11 7.00 7.72
C GLU A 532 -22.05 6.96 6.19
N LYS A 533 -22.51 8.02 5.53
CA LYS A 533 -22.48 8.14 4.07
C LYS A 533 -21.79 9.42 3.60
N PHE A 534 -20.97 9.31 2.57
CA PHE A 534 -20.29 10.44 1.94
C PHE A 534 -20.62 10.44 0.45
N VAL A 535 -21.29 11.50 -0.01
CA VAL A 535 -21.77 11.63 -1.39
C VAL A 535 -20.86 12.57 -2.15
N SER A 536 -20.39 12.14 -3.32
CA SER A 536 -19.60 12.95 -4.25
C SER A 536 -20.13 12.82 -5.67
N VAL A 537 -20.18 13.94 -6.40
CA VAL A 537 -20.54 13.98 -7.82
C VAL A 537 -19.44 14.68 -8.59
N SER A 538 -18.82 13.96 -9.51
CA SER A 538 -17.68 14.43 -10.31
C SER A 538 -18.08 14.59 -11.78
N ASN A 539 -17.50 15.59 -12.46
CA ASN A 539 -17.65 15.72 -13.92
C ASN A 539 -16.66 14.80 -14.63
N LEU A 540 -17.11 14.12 -15.69
CA LEU A 540 -16.22 13.39 -16.59
C LEU A 540 -15.75 14.33 -17.69
N MET A 541 -14.44 14.53 -17.74
CA MET A 541 -13.77 15.38 -18.72
C MET A 541 -12.91 14.52 -19.64
N VAL A 542 -12.92 14.85 -20.93
CA VAL A 542 -12.05 14.23 -21.94
C VAL A 542 -11.34 15.32 -22.73
N PRO A 543 -10.11 15.07 -23.22
CA PRO A 543 -9.40 16.01 -24.06
C PRO A 543 -10.17 16.34 -25.35
N THR A 544 -10.08 17.58 -25.80
CA THR A 544 -10.64 18.04 -27.09
C THR A 544 -9.67 17.87 -28.25
N ASP A 545 -8.37 17.69 -27.97
CA ASP A 545 -7.32 17.48 -28.96
C ASP A 545 -6.38 16.33 -28.56
N ASP A 546 -5.57 15.83 -29.49
CA ASP A 546 -4.66 14.71 -29.28
C ASP A 546 -3.31 15.12 -28.65
N GLY A 547 -3.09 16.41 -28.41
CA GLY A 547 -1.85 16.95 -27.87
C GLY A 547 -0.67 17.01 -28.84
N ARG A 548 -0.75 16.46 -30.06
CA ARG A 548 0.42 16.36 -30.96
C ARG A 548 0.89 17.71 -31.49
N ARG A 549 -0.04 18.65 -31.70
CA ARG A 549 0.31 20.01 -32.14
C ARG A 549 0.81 20.89 -31.00
N SER A 550 0.14 20.85 -29.86
CA SER A 550 0.45 21.65 -28.66
C SER A 550 1.60 21.08 -27.83
N GLN A 551 1.91 19.79 -28.00
CA GLN A 551 2.76 19.00 -27.11
C GLN A 551 2.25 18.97 -25.65
N ILE A 552 0.94 19.14 -25.46
CA ILE A 552 0.25 19.02 -24.17
C ILE A 552 -0.70 17.83 -24.26
N PHE A 553 -0.44 16.78 -23.49
CA PHE A 553 -1.18 15.53 -23.50
C PHE A 553 -2.02 15.45 -22.22
N VAL A 554 -3.33 15.60 -22.38
CA VAL A 554 -4.27 15.55 -21.26
C VAL A 554 -4.90 14.16 -21.15
N SER A 555 -4.95 13.61 -19.93
CA SER A 555 -5.65 12.35 -19.63
C SER A 555 -7.16 12.54 -19.56
N ARG A 556 -7.91 11.44 -19.52
CA ARG A 556 -9.35 11.42 -19.25
C ARG A 556 -9.60 11.37 -17.74
N SER A 557 -10.76 11.87 -17.31
CA SER A 557 -11.24 11.64 -15.94
C SER A 557 -11.60 10.17 -15.71
N TYR A 558 -11.35 9.67 -14.50
CA TYR A 558 -11.76 8.32 -14.07
C TYR A 558 -13.28 8.14 -14.16
N ASP A 559 -13.70 7.06 -14.81
CA ASP A 559 -15.11 6.77 -15.03
C ASP A 559 -15.77 6.07 -13.82
N HIS A 560 -17.03 5.67 -13.98
CA HIS A 560 -17.83 5.07 -12.92
C HIS A 560 -17.57 3.57 -12.70
N THR A 561 -16.79 2.93 -13.59
CA THR A 561 -16.55 1.49 -13.54
C THR A 561 -15.65 1.13 -12.36
N PRO A 562 -15.86 -0.03 -11.72
CA PRO A 562 -15.10 -0.43 -10.55
C PRO A 562 -13.78 -1.11 -10.96
N HIS A 563 -13.31 -0.96 -12.20
CA HIS A 563 -12.12 -1.64 -12.71
C HIS A 563 -11.28 -0.77 -13.65
N PHE A 564 -9.99 -1.06 -13.78
CA PHE A 564 -9.05 -0.22 -14.53
C PHE A 564 -9.01 -0.39 -16.06
N GLN A 565 -9.96 -1.08 -16.70
CA GLN A 565 -9.87 -1.36 -18.14
C GLN A 565 -9.84 -0.08 -18.98
N THR A 566 -10.73 0.87 -18.70
CA THR A 566 -10.86 2.15 -19.41
C THR A 566 -9.67 3.07 -19.16
N GLU A 567 -9.12 3.05 -17.95
CA GLU A 567 -7.90 3.78 -17.58
C GLU A 567 -6.68 3.20 -18.29
N THR A 568 -6.62 1.88 -18.44
CA THR A 568 -5.58 1.18 -19.19
C THR A 568 -5.57 1.62 -20.65
N ASP A 569 -6.76 1.70 -21.26
CA ASP A 569 -6.92 2.14 -22.63
C ASP A 569 -6.47 3.61 -22.80
N ASP A 570 -6.74 4.47 -21.81
CA ASP A 570 -6.27 5.87 -21.81
C ASP A 570 -4.75 5.99 -21.61
N ILE A 571 -4.14 5.14 -20.78
CA ILE A 571 -2.67 5.09 -20.61
C ILE A 571 -1.99 4.69 -21.92
N LEU A 572 -2.49 3.65 -22.60
CA LEU A 572 -1.93 3.19 -23.88
C LEU A 572 -2.12 4.25 -24.98
N ASP A 573 -3.28 4.91 -25.02
CA ASP A 573 -3.55 6.03 -25.92
C ASP A 573 -2.62 7.22 -25.64
N LEU A 574 -2.44 7.62 -24.38
CA LEU A 574 -1.50 8.66 -23.97
C LEU A 574 -0.08 8.33 -24.40
N TYR A 575 0.39 7.10 -24.14
CA TYR A 575 1.71 6.65 -24.57
C TYR A 575 1.87 6.81 -26.07
N ARG A 576 0.94 6.29 -26.87
CA ARG A 576 0.94 6.40 -28.33
C ARG A 576 0.90 7.85 -28.83
N ARG A 577 0.17 8.74 -28.15
CA ARG A 577 0.12 10.17 -28.50
C ARG A 577 1.44 10.89 -28.18
N VAL A 578 2.08 10.57 -27.06
CA VAL A 578 3.33 11.16 -26.58
C VAL A 578 4.54 10.69 -27.39
N THR A 579 4.67 9.38 -27.62
CA THR A 579 5.85 8.76 -28.26
C THR A 579 5.69 8.65 -29.78
N GLY A 580 4.45 8.58 -30.29
CA GLY A 580 4.16 8.30 -31.68
C GLY A 580 4.20 6.81 -32.07
N SER A 581 4.42 5.90 -31.12
CA SER A 581 4.52 4.45 -31.34
C SER A 581 3.57 3.65 -30.45
N GLU A 582 3.22 2.42 -30.88
CA GLU A 582 2.49 1.48 -30.03
C GLU A 582 3.33 1.07 -28.83
N PHE A 583 2.69 0.95 -27.66
CA PHE A 583 3.36 0.36 -26.51
C PHE A 583 3.56 -1.14 -26.74
N THR A 584 4.79 -1.60 -26.64
CA THR A 584 5.14 -3.02 -26.71
C THR A 584 5.79 -3.48 -25.42
N PHE A 585 5.30 -4.60 -24.87
CA PHE A 585 5.91 -5.27 -23.73
C PHE A 585 7.20 -5.99 -24.17
N ARG A 586 8.29 -5.25 -24.45
CA ARG A 586 9.64 -5.80 -24.70
C ARG A 586 10.53 -5.45 -23.53
N ASN A 587 11.29 -6.42 -23.01
CA ASN A 587 12.14 -6.25 -21.84
C ASN A 587 13.04 -4.99 -21.99
N PRO A 588 13.10 -4.06 -21.01
CA PRO A 588 13.86 -2.82 -21.16
C PRO A 588 15.34 -3.02 -21.48
N ARG A 589 15.90 -4.18 -21.13
CA ARG A 589 17.29 -4.56 -21.42
C ARG A 589 17.56 -4.81 -22.91
N ASP A 590 16.53 -5.09 -23.70
CA ASP A 590 16.64 -5.33 -25.13
C ASP A 590 16.53 -4.04 -25.94
N ALA A 591 16.03 -2.94 -25.34
CA ALA A 591 15.86 -1.66 -26.01
C ALA A 591 17.16 -0.84 -26.11
N ASP A 592 18.10 -1.02 -25.17
CA ASP A 592 19.41 -0.36 -25.20
C ASP A 592 20.33 -0.92 -26.31
N ALA A 593 20.02 -2.11 -26.87
CA ALA A 593 20.79 -2.73 -27.94
C ALA A 593 20.49 -2.14 -29.34
N ASP A 594 19.34 -1.51 -29.54
CA ASP A 594 18.91 -0.94 -30.83
C ASP A 594 19.26 0.55 -30.98
N SER A 595 20.00 1.14 -30.03
CA SER A 595 20.38 2.57 -30.06
C SER A 595 21.80 2.86 -30.55
N ASP A 596 22.55 1.82 -30.94
CA ASP A 596 23.95 1.90 -31.40
C ASP A 596 24.15 1.62 -32.91
N ASP A 597 23.09 1.58 -33.73
CA ASP A 597 23.19 1.45 -35.21
C ASP A 597 22.78 2.72 -35.99
#